data_AF-A0A6B3CPL2-F1
#
_entry.id   AF-A0A6B3CPL2-F1
#
_cell.length_a   1.000
_cell.length_b   1.000
_cell.length_c   1.000
_cell.angle_alpha   90.00
_cell.angle_beta   90.00
_cell.angle_gamma   90.00
#
_symmetry.space_group_name_H-M   'P 1'
#
loop_
_entity.id
_entity.type
_entity.pdbx_description
1 polymer ?
#
loop_
_entity_poly.entity_id
_entity_poly.type
_entity_poly.pdbx_seq_one_letter_code
_entity_poly.pdbx_strand_id
1 'polypeptide(L)' 'MIGGEFDLSAGVMVTSSALVSSMFSYQMTANVWVGVGVSLLVTLAIGAFNGFMLTRTKLPSFIITLGTFLMLTGLNL' A
#
# COMPACT_ATOMS: atom_id res chain seq x y z
N MET A 1 -0.52 -4.11 -12.96
CA MET A 1 -0.66 -3.70 -14.38
C MET A 1 -2.11 -3.85 -14.80
N ILE A 2 -2.90 -2.80 -14.65
CA ILE A 2 -4.27 -2.70 -15.15
C ILE A 2 -4.22 -1.75 -16.35
N GLY A 3 -4.72 -2.19 -17.52
CA GLY A 3 -4.97 -1.30 -18.67
C GLY A 3 -3.78 -0.91 -19.57
N GLY A 4 -2.59 -1.51 -19.43
CA GLY A 4 -1.41 -1.18 -20.27
C GLY A 4 -0.59 0.01 -19.78
N GLU A 5 -0.93 0.57 -18.62
CA GLU A 5 -0.20 1.64 -17.95
C GLU A 5 0.80 1.07 -16.93
N PHE A 6 1.94 1.76 -16.76
CA PHE A 6 2.97 1.37 -15.78
C PHE A 6 2.43 1.59 -14.35
N ASP A 7 2.05 0.48 -13.72
CA ASP A 7 1.45 0.45 -12.39
C ASP A 7 2.52 0.05 -11.37
N LEU A 8 2.96 1.03 -10.59
CA LEU A 8 4.00 0.84 -9.57
C LEU A 8 3.41 0.27 -8.26
N SER A 9 2.08 0.17 -8.13
CA SER A 9 1.44 -0.24 -6.87
C SER A 9 1.78 -1.67 -6.44
N ALA A 10 2.00 -2.58 -7.39
CA ALA A 10 2.27 -3.98 -7.07
C ALA A 10 3.57 -4.16 -6.25
N GLY A 11 4.64 -3.45 -6.60
CA GLY A 11 5.89 -3.50 -5.83
C GLY A 11 5.78 -2.80 -4.47
N VAL A 12 5.11 -1.66 -4.45
CA VAL A 12 5.00 -0.78 -3.27
C VAL A 12 4.08 -1.36 -2.20
N MET A 13 2.98 -1.99 -2.60
CA MET A 13 2.04 -2.63 -1.69
C MET A 13 2.66 -3.86 -1.02
N VAL A 14 3.49 -4.63 -1.74
CA VAL A 14 4.18 -5.79 -1.19
C VAL A 14 5.21 -5.38 -0.13
N THR A 15 6.05 -4.39 -0.42
CA THR A 15 7.03 -3.89 0.57
C THR A 15 6.36 -3.23 1.77
N SER A 16 5.32 -2.43 1.54
CA SER A 16 4.59 -1.75 2.62
C SER A 16 3.83 -2.73 3.52
N SER A 17 3.19 -3.76 2.95
CA SER A 17 2.49 -4.80 3.74
C SER A 17 3.45 -5.63 4.60
N ALA A 18 4.63 -5.97 4.06
CA ALA A 18 5.67 -6.67 4.81
C ALA A 18 6.18 -5.82 5.99
N LEU A 19 6.41 -4.52 5.76
CA LEU A 19 6.88 -3.59 6.79
C LEU A 19 5.81 -3.33 7.87
N VAL A 20 4.55 -3.13 7.50
CA VAL A 20 3.46 -2.97 8.48
C VAL A 20 3.30 -4.25 9.31
N SER A 21 3.36 -5.43 8.68
CA SER A 21 3.26 -6.70 9.39
C SER A 21 4.40 -6.90 10.40
N SER A 22 5.64 -6.62 9.98
CA SER A 22 6.83 -6.81 10.83
C SER A 22 6.88 -5.77 11.95
N MET A 23 6.64 -4.49 11.66
CA MET A 23 6.60 -3.41 12.64
C MET A 23 5.52 -3.66 13.70
N PHE A 24 4.32 -4.05 13.29
CA PHE A 24 3.22 -4.26 14.23
C PHE A 24 3.46 -5.48 15.13
N SER A 25 4.01 -6.56 14.56
CA SER A 25 4.39 -7.74 15.34
C SER A 25 5.52 -7.43 16.34
N TYR A 26 6.50 -6.62 15.93
CA TYR A 26 7.67 -6.28 16.73
C TYR A 26 7.35 -5.27 17.85
N GLN A 27 6.67 -4.16 17.55
CA GLN A 27 6.33 -3.11 18.53
C GLN A 27 5.33 -3.59 19.58
N MET A 28 4.30 -4.35 19.18
CA MET A 28 3.26 -4.78 20.12
C MET A 28 3.55 -6.14 20.78
N THR A 29 4.69 -6.78 20.50
CA THR A 29 4.97 -8.18 20.89
C THR A 29 3.79 -9.10 20.51
N ALA A 30 3.09 -8.75 19.43
CA ALA A 30 1.85 -9.38 19.01
C ALA A 30 2.17 -10.62 18.17
N ASN A 31 1.26 -11.61 18.19
CA ASN A 31 1.40 -12.79 17.36
C ASN A 31 1.44 -12.38 15.87
N VAL A 32 2.32 -13.01 15.09
CA VAL A 32 2.52 -12.79 13.65
C VAL A 32 1.18 -12.81 12.88
N TRP A 33 0.21 -13.62 13.31
CA TRP A 33 -1.13 -13.65 12.73
C TRP A 33 -1.89 -12.32 12.85
N VAL A 34 -1.71 -11.58 13.95
CA VAL A 34 -2.29 -10.25 14.16
C VAL A 34 -1.60 -9.23 13.27
N GLY A 35 -0.27 -9.30 13.14
CA GLY A 35 0.49 -8.47 12.21
C GLY A 35 0.05 -8.65 10.75
N VAL A 36 -0.20 -9.89 10.33
CA VAL A 36 -0.75 -10.22 9.01
C VAL A 36 -2.17 -9.67 8.84
N GLY A 37 -3.03 -9.78 9.85
CA GLY A 37 -4.39 -9.23 9.79
C GLY A 37 -4.39 -7.70 9.62
N VAL A 38 -3.55 -7.01 10.37
CA VAL A 38 -3.42 -5.54 10.30
C VAL A 38 -2.80 -5.11 8.98
N SER A 39 -1.74 -5.77 8.52
CA SER A 39 -1.13 -5.44 7.24
C SER A 39 -2.10 -5.64 6.09
N LEU A 40 -2.90 -6.71 6.09
CA LEU A 40 -3.92 -6.94 5.07
C LEU A 40 -4.94 -5.80 5.02
N LEU A 41 -5.45 -5.36 6.18
CA LEU A 41 -6.39 -4.23 6.27
C LEU A 41 -5.79 -2.93 5.72
N VAL A 42 -4.55 -2.61 6.10
CA VAL A 42 -3.85 -1.41 5.64
C VAL A 42 -3.64 -1.44 4.13
N THR A 43 -3.20 -2.58 3.60
CA THR A 43 -2.94 -2.75 2.16
C THR A 43 -4.24 -2.66 1.34
N LEU A 44 -5.34 -3.18 1.86
CA LEU A 44 -6.67 -3.07 1.24
C LEU A 44 -7.17 -1.63 1.21
N ALA A 45 -6.97 -0.88 2.29
CA ALA A 45 -7.34 0.53 2.37
C ALA A 45 -6.56 1.38 1.36
N ILE A 46 -5.24 1.14 1.22
CA ILE A 46 -4.39 1.82 0.24
C ILE A 46 -4.82 1.46 -1.19
N GLY A 47 -5.08 0.18 -1.47
CA GLY A 47 -5.58 -0.26 -2.76
C GLY A 47 -6.93 0.37 -3.14
N ALA A 48 -7.85 0.45 -2.18
CA ALA A 48 -9.14 1.12 -2.35
C ALA A 48 -8.99 2.63 -2.59
N PHE A 49 -8.08 3.29 -1.86
CA PHE A 49 -7.78 4.70 -2.06
C PHE A 49 -7.24 4.98 -3.47
N ASN A 50 -6.31 4.17 -3.96
CA ASN A 50 -5.77 4.30 -5.32
C ASN A 50 -6.84 4.06 -6.39
N GLY A 51 -7.71 3.06 -6.20
CA GLY A 51 -8.84 2.79 -7.12
C GLY A 51 -9.91 3.89 -7.12
N PHE A 52 -10.17 4.49 -5.95
CA PHE A 52 -11.09 5.62 -5.81
C PHE A 52 -10.54 6.90 -6.46
N MET A 53 -9.24 7.17 -6.27
CA MET A 53 -8.56 8.28 -6.93
C MET A 53 -8.60 8.12 -8.46
N LEU A 54 -8.39 6.90 -8.98
CA LEU A 54 -8.45 6.61 -10.41
C LEU A 54 -9.85 6.92 -10.99
N THR A 55 -10.90 6.44 -10.32
CA THR A 55 -12.29 6.64 -10.78
C THR A 55 -12.76 8.09 -10.67
N ARG A 56 -12.28 8.86 -9.69
CA ARG A 56 -12.65 10.27 -9.50
C ARG A 56 -11.86 11.23 -10.38
N THR A 57 -10.54 11.02 -10.48
CA THR A 57 -9.65 11.99 -11.14
C THR A 57 -9.40 11.70 -12.61
N LYS A 58 -9.66 10.45 -13.08
CA LYS A 58 -9.34 9.99 -14.44
C LYS A 58 -7.87 10.23 -14.84
N LEU A 59 -7.00 10.43 -13.86
CA LEU A 59 -5.58 10.57 -14.06
C LEU A 59 -4.95 9.20 -14.35
N PRO A 60 -3.82 9.14 -15.08
CA PRO A 60 -3.13 7.89 -15.35
C PRO A 60 -2.76 7.17 -14.06
N SER A 61 -2.90 5.83 -14.04
CA SER A 61 -2.62 5.00 -12.87
C SER A 61 -1.18 5.18 -12.33
N PHE A 62 -0.25 5.57 -13.21
CA PHE A 62 1.14 5.87 -12.87
C PHE A 62 1.30 7.02 -11.86
N ILE A 63 0.64 8.17 -12.08
CA ILE A 63 0.80 9.35 -11.22
C ILE A 63 0.21 9.08 -9.84
N ILE A 64 -0.94 8.41 -9.81
CA ILE A 64 -1.62 8.05 -8.56
C ILE A 64 -0.70 7.14 -7.74
N THR A 65 -0.19 6.06 -8.33
CA THR A 65 0.65 5.09 -7.62
C THR A 65 2.03 5.63 -7.24
N LEU A 66 2.60 6.56 -8.02
CA LEU A 66 3.82 7.30 -7.65
C LEU A 66 3.61 8.21 -6.44
N GLY A 67 2.47 8.91 -6.38
CA GLY A 67 2.10 9.74 -5.23
C GLY A 67 1.95 8.91 -3.95
N THR A 68 1.23 7.78 -4.04
CA THR A 68 1.08 6.87 -2.90
C THR A 68 2.41 6.24 -2.49
N PHE A 69 3.29 5.93 -3.46
CA PHE A 69 4.64 5.44 -3.17
C PHE A 69 5.49 6.43 -2.39
N LEU A 70 5.50 7.70 -2.80
CA LEU A 70 6.20 8.76 -2.08
C LEU A 70 5.63 8.99 -0.67
N MET A 71 4.30 8.96 -0.52
CA MET A 71 3.66 9.04 0.81
C MET A 71 4.05 7.87 1.70
N LEU A 72 4.00 6.64 1.20
CA LEU A 72 4.35 5.44 1.97
C LEU A 72 5.84 5.37 2.29
N THR A 73 6.70 5.79 1.36
CA THR A 73 8.14 5.90 1.61
C THR A 73 8.43 6.96 2.68
N GLY A 74 7.76 8.10 2.63
CA GLY A 74 7.87 9.13 3.67
C GLY A 74 7.35 8.69 5.04
N LEU A 75 6.31 7.85 5.09
CA LEU A 75 5.78 7.26 6.32
C LEU A 75 6.68 6.16 6.92
N ASN A 76 7.60 5.60 6.13
CA ASN A 76 8.50 4.51 6.53
C ASN A 76 9.89 5.01 6.94
N LEU A 77 10.17 6.30 6.76
CA LEU A 77 11.36 6.99 7.26
C LEU A 77 11.15 7.44 8.70
#